data_AF-A0A7W7SR62-F1
#
_entry.id   AF-A0A7W7SR62-F1
#
_cell.length_a   1.000
_cell.length_b   1.000
_cell.length_c   1.000
_cell.angle_alpha   90.00
_cell.angle_beta   90.00
_cell.angle_gamma   90.00
#
_symmetry.space_group_name_H-M   'P 1'
#
loop_
_entity.id
_entity.type
_entity.pdbx_description
1 polymer ?
#
loop_
_entity_poly.entity_id
_entity_poly.type
_entity_poly.pdbx_seq_one_letter_code
_entity_poly.pdbx_strand_id
1 'polypeptide(L)'
;MTVMDNWVSAACAELGLDPAGVEVKVVLDLARDVAHQVLRPGAPVAAYLLGVAVGRGADPAEAAARLADLARDWPDAEPDPVRGSER
;
A
#
# COMPACT_ATOMS: atom_id res chain seq x y z
N MET A 1 9.02 17.63 12.35
CA MET A 1 9.35 16.25 11.96
C MET A 1 8.59 15.30 12.85
N THR A 2 7.80 14.43 12.24
CA THR A 2 7.06 13.35 12.88
C THR A 2 7.97 12.15 13.12
N VAL A 3 7.52 11.18 13.93
CA VAL A 3 8.21 9.89 14.08
C VAL A 3 8.37 9.18 12.73
N MET A 4 7.38 9.32 11.84
CA MET A 4 7.43 8.76 10.48
C MET A 4 8.53 9.42 9.64
N ASP A 5 8.64 10.75 9.67
CA ASP A 5 9.68 11.47 8.89
C ASP A 5 11.09 11.04 9.30
N ASN A 6 11.31 10.90 10.62
CA ASN A 6 12.59 10.44 11.16
C ASN A 6 12.89 9.00 10.77
N TRP A 7 11.88 8.12 10.84
CA TRP A 7 12.02 6.72 10.45
C TRP A 7 12.33 6.57 8.96
N VAL A 8 11.59 7.26 8.09
CA VAL A 8 11.84 7.22 6.64
C VAL A 8 13.23 7.73 6.32
N SER A 9 13.68 8.82 6.96
CA SER A 9 15.03 9.34 6.78
C SER A 9 16.10 8.31 7.17
N ALA A 10 15.94 7.65 8.33
CA ALA A 10 16.87 6.61 8.80
C ALA A 10 16.86 5.37 7.89
N ALA A 11 15.68 4.90 7.47
CA ALA A 11 15.55 3.77 6.56
C ALA A 11 16.15 4.07 5.17
N CYS A 12 15.97 5.29 4.66
CA CYS A 12 16.59 5.71 3.41
C CYS A 12 18.11 5.74 3.50
N ALA A 13 18.67 6.22 4.62
CA ALA A 13 20.11 6.20 4.85
C ALA A 13 20.68 4.78 4.87
N GLU A 14 19.99 3.83 5.52
CA GLU A 14 20.40 2.42 5.56
C GLU A 14 20.36 1.75 4.17
N LEU A 15 19.38 2.12 3.35
CA LEU A 15 19.16 1.52 2.03
C LEU A 15 19.86 2.27 0.89
N GLY A 16 20.53 3.39 1.17
CA GLY A 16 21.15 4.25 0.15
C GLY A 16 20.14 4.92 -0.79
N LEU A 17 18.97 5.28 -0.27
CA LEU A 17 17.88 5.93 -1.02
C LEU A 17 17.82 7.44 -0.74
N ASP A 18 17.30 8.20 -1.69
CA ASP A 18 16.99 9.63 -1.48
C ASP A 18 15.63 9.77 -0.76
N PRO A 19 15.59 10.29 0.48
CA PRO A 19 14.33 10.48 1.20
C PRO A 19 13.39 11.48 0.51
N ALA A 20 13.89 12.39 -0.33
CA ALA A 20 13.05 13.33 -1.08
C ALA A 20 12.21 12.64 -2.16
N GLY A 21 12.60 11.43 -2.59
CA GLY A 21 11.84 10.61 -3.54
C GLY A 21 10.78 9.72 -2.90
N VAL A 22 10.63 9.74 -1.57
CA VAL A 22 9.69 8.85 -0.86
C VAL A 22 8.33 9.54 -0.68
N GLU A 23 7.37 9.12 -1.49
CA GLU A 23 5.98 9.57 -1.44
C GLU A 23 5.18 8.86 -0.32
N VAL A 24 5.51 9.15 0.95
CA VAL A 24 4.92 8.49 2.13
C VAL A 24 3.40 8.53 2.11
N LYS A 25 2.80 9.68 1.79
CA LYS A 25 1.35 9.85 1.77
C LYS A 25 0.70 8.93 0.73
N VAL A 26 1.29 8.81 -0.46
CA VAL A 26 0.77 7.96 -1.54
C VAL A 26 0.76 6.50 -1.12
N VAL A 27 1.85 6.01 -0.51
CA VAL A 27 1.94 4.63 -0.02
C VAL A 27 0.90 4.35 1.07
N LEU A 28 0.73 5.29 2.02
CA LEU A 28 -0.22 5.12 3.12
C LEU A 28 -1.68 5.21 2.67
N ASP A 29 -1.99 6.06 1.70
CA ASP A 29 -3.34 6.16 1.14
C ASP A 29 -3.68 4.89 0.33
N LEU A 30 -2.75 4.37 -0.48
CA LEU A 30 -2.94 3.09 -1.17
C LEU A 30 -3.16 1.94 -0.18
N ALA A 31 -2.33 1.86 0.86
CA ALA A 31 -2.47 0.83 1.89
C ALA A 31 -3.83 0.94 2.60
N ARG A 32 -4.31 2.15 2.87
CA ARG A 32 -5.63 2.41 3.42
C ARG A 32 -6.74 1.91 2.50
N ASP A 33 -6.70 2.26 1.22
CA ASP A 33 -7.73 1.87 0.26
C ASP A 33 -7.82 0.34 0.16
N VAL A 34 -6.68 -0.34 0.02
CA VAL A 34 -6.63 -1.80 -0.06
C VAL A 34 -7.11 -2.46 1.24
N ALA A 35 -6.75 -1.92 2.40
CA ALA A 35 -7.21 -2.46 3.68
C ALA A 35 -8.73 -2.38 3.87
N HIS A 36 -9.36 -1.33 3.34
CA HIS A 36 -10.78 -1.08 3.49
C HIS A 36 -11.64 -1.71 2.41
N GLN A 37 -11.17 -1.74 1.16
CA GLN A 37 -11.97 -2.20 0.01
C GLN A 37 -11.67 -3.65 -0.38
N VAL A 38 -10.47 -4.17 -0.11
CA VAL A 38 -10.06 -5.52 -0.54
C VAL A 38 -10.01 -6.47 0.65
N LEU A 39 -9.01 -6.30 1.54
CA LEU A 39 -8.84 -7.04 2.79
C LEU A 39 -7.71 -6.43 3.62
N ARG A 40 -7.85 -6.41 4.95
CA ARG A 40 -6.87 -5.77 5.84
C ARG A 40 -5.42 -6.28 5.67
N PRO A 41 -5.16 -7.59 5.54
CA PRO A 41 -3.81 -8.08 5.21
C PRO A 41 -3.24 -7.63 3.85
N GLY A 42 -4.06 -7.08 2.96
CA GLY A 42 -3.66 -6.67 1.62
C GLY A 42 -2.85 -5.38 1.59
N ALA A 43 -2.98 -4.52 2.61
CA ALA A 43 -2.23 -3.27 2.73
C ALA A 43 -0.71 -3.41 2.56
N PRO A 44 0.00 -4.27 3.34
CA PRO A 44 1.45 -4.46 3.17
C PRO A 44 1.81 -5.07 1.81
N VAL A 45 0.95 -5.94 1.25
CA VAL A 45 1.18 -6.55 -0.07
C VAL A 45 1.10 -5.49 -1.17
N ALA A 46 0.12 -4.58 -1.10
CA ALA A 46 -0.01 -3.49 -2.06
C ALA A 46 1.17 -2.52 -2.02
N ALA A 47 1.66 -2.15 -0.83
CA ALA A 47 2.84 -1.31 -0.68
C ALA A 47 4.09 -1.98 -1.29
N TYR A 48 4.26 -3.29 -1.07
CA TYR A 48 5.35 -4.06 -1.67
C TYR A 48 5.25 -4.09 -3.21
N LEU A 49 4.05 -4.36 -3.76
CA LEU A 49 3.83 -4.39 -5.21
C LEU A 49 4.05 -3.02 -5.86
N LEU A 50 3.62 -1.94 -5.22
CA LEU A 50 3.91 -0.58 -5.67
C LEU A 50 5.42 -0.35 -5.75
N GLY A 51 6.16 -0.72 -4.69
CA GLY A 51 7.62 -0.63 -4.67
C GLY A 51 8.29 -1.45 -5.77
N VAL A 52 7.82 -2.68 -6.04
CA VAL A 52 8.33 -3.53 -7.12
C VAL A 52 8.05 -2.92 -8.50
N ALA A 53 6.87 -2.33 -8.73
CA ALA A 53 6.54 -1.68 -9.99
C ALA A 53 7.41 -0.44 -10.24
N VAL A 54 7.57 0.42 -9.23
CA VAL A 54 8.45 1.60 -9.30
C VAL A 54 9.90 1.18 -9.53
N GLY A 55 10.39 0.16 -8.83
CA GLY A 55 11.73 -0.39 -9.04
C GLY A 55 11.96 -0.98 -10.44
N ARG A 56 10.88 -1.26 -11.19
CA ARG A 56 10.91 -1.69 -12.59
C ARG A 56 10.70 -0.53 -13.59
N GLY A 57 10.67 0.71 -13.11
CA GLY A 57 10.57 1.92 -13.93
C GLY A 57 9.14 2.44 -14.14
N ALA A 58 8.15 1.96 -13.39
CA ALA A 58 6.82 2.57 -13.40
C ALA A 58 6.84 3.95 -12.70
N ASP A 59 6.03 4.88 -13.20
CA ASP A 59 5.77 6.13 -12.49
C ASP A 59 5.05 5.85 -11.15
N PRO A 60 5.54 6.36 -10.01
CA PRO A 60 4.93 6.08 -8.70
C PRO A 60 3.48 6.52 -8.58
N ALA A 61 3.13 7.69 -9.12
CA ALA A 61 1.78 8.24 -9.00
C ALA A 61 0.81 7.47 -9.89
N GLU A 62 1.20 7.14 -11.13
CA GLU A 62 0.40 6.33 -12.04
C GLU A 62 0.19 4.91 -11.50
N ALA A 63 1.25 4.25 -11.00
CA ALA A 63 1.17 2.91 -10.45
C ALA A 63 0.26 2.87 -9.20
N ALA A 64 0.39 3.85 -8.30
CA ALA A 64 -0.46 3.96 -7.13
C ALA A 64 -1.92 4.23 -7.51
N ALA A 65 -2.18 5.11 -8.47
CA ALA A 65 -3.53 5.41 -8.95
C ALA A 65 -4.21 4.15 -9.51
N ARG A 66 -3.51 3.39 -10.36
CA ARG A 66 -4.03 2.14 -10.93
C ARG A 66 -4.34 1.08 -9.88
N LEU A 67 -3.50 0.94 -8.85
CA LEU A 67 -3.75 0.02 -7.75
C LEU A 67 -4.91 0.49 -6.86
N ALA A 68 -5.06 1.81 -6.65
CA ALA A 68 -6.17 2.37 -5.90
C ALA A 68 -7.51 2.23 -6.65
N ASP A 69 -7.52 2.43 -7.98
CA ASP A 69 -8.68 2.15 -8.84
C ASP A 69 -9.07 0.67 -8.75
N LEU A 70 -8.11 -0.23 -8.89
CA LEU A 70 -8.34 -1.67 -8.75
C LEU A 70 -8.91 -2.03 -7.37
N ALA A 71 -8.43 -1.39 -6.29
CA ALA A 71 -8.94 -1.62 -4.95
C ALA A 71 -10.39 -1.13 -4.79
N ARG A 72 -10.73 0.03 -5.36
CA ARG A 72 -12.09 0.60 -5.32
C ARG A 72 -13.10 -0.24 -6.09
N ASP A 73 -12.69 -0.77 -7.24
CA ASP A 73 -13.55 -1.58 -8.11
C ASP A 73 -13.51 -3.08 -7.72
N TRP A 74 -12.84 -3.42 -6.61
CA TRP A 74 -12.70 -4.80 -6.19
C TRP A 74 -14.08 -5.36 -5.80
N PRO A 75 -14.52 -6.49 -6.37
CA PRO A 75 -15.81 -7.06 -6.01
C PRO A 75 -15.78 -7.44 -4.53
N ASP A 76 -16.86 -7.13 -3.80
CA ASP A 76 -17.04 -7.56 -2.43
C ASP A 76 -16.70 -9.05 -2.34
N ALA A 77 -15.69 -9.38 -1.52
CA ALA A 77 -15.29 -10.75 -1.31
C ALA A 77 -16.54 -11.54 -0.87
N GLU A 78 -16.81 -12.62 -1.60
CA GLU A 78 -17.91 -13.54 -1.33
C GLU A 78 -17.98 -13.84 0.19
N PRO A 79 -19.18 -13.79 0.83
CA PRO A 79 -19.30 -13.88 2.27
C PRO A 79 -18.64 -15.17 2.78
N ASP A 80 -17.73 -15.01 3.74
CA ASP A 80 -17.02 -16.11 4.41
C ASP A 80 -18.02 -17.20 4.87
N PRO A 81 -18.02 -18.40 4.26
CA PRO A 81 -18.99 -19.44 4.59
C PRO A 81 -18.79 -20.03 5.99
N VAL A 82 -17.72 -19.67 6.71
CA VAL A 82 -17.35 -20.26 8.00
C VAL A 82 -17.91 -19.47 9.19
N ARG A 83 -18.37 -18.22 9.03
CA ARG A 83 -18.96 -17.41 10.12
C ARG A 83 -20.41 -17.76 10.50
N GLY A 84 -20.97 -18.86 9.98
CA GLY A 84 -22.36 -19.27 10.18
C GLY A 84 -22.60 -20.42 11.17
N SER A 85 -21.61 -20.85 11.95
CA SER A 85 -21.76 -22.06 12.81
C SER A 85 -21.50 -21.88 14.30
N GLU A 86 -21.69 -20.69 14.86
CA GLU A 86 -21.73 -20.53 16.33
C GLU A 86 -23.14 -20.08 16.74
N ARG A 87 -23.99 -21.08 16.99
CA ARG A 87 -25.18 -20.98 17.85
C ARG A 87 -24.79 -21.40 19.26
#